data_AF-R5VBH8-F1
#
_entry.id   AF-R5VBH8-F1
#
_cell.length_a   1.000
_cell.length_b   1.000
_cell.length_c   1.000
_cell.angle_alpha   90.00
_cell.angle_beta   90.00
_cell.angle_gamma   90.00
#
_symmetry.space_group_name_H-M   'P 1'
#
loop_
_entity.id
_entity.type
_entity.pdbx_description
1 polymer ?
#
loop_
_entity_poly.entity_id
_entity_poly.type
_entity_poly.pdbx_seq_one_letter_code
_entity_poly.pdbx_strand_id
1 'polypeptide(L)' 'MLKKLIAFLKRAFFKDEVQNEVYYINGSDTLPPPLTKEEEAELFVAYHAGSIEARNKLIEHNL' A
#
# COMPACT_ATOMS: atom_id res chain seq x y z
N MET A 1 -32.23 17.35 -28.53
CA MET A 1 -32.82 17.81 -27.25
C MET A 1 -33.09 16.68 -26.27
N LEU A 2 -33.63 15.53 -26.73
CA LEU A 2 -33.88 14.35 -25.91
C LEU A 2 -32.66 13.85 -25.10
N LYS A 3 -31.47 13.81 -25.71
CA LYS A 3 -30.21 13.44 -25.01
C LYS A 3 -29.88 14.37 -23.84
N LYS A 4 -30.18 15.68 -23.97
CA LYS A 4 -29.96 16.67 -22.90
C LYS A 4 -30.96 16.50 -21.77
N LEU A 5 -32.22 16.20 -22.10
CA LEU A 5 -33.26 15.89 -21.12
C LEU A 5 -32.94 14.61 -20.34
N ILE A 6 -32.52 13.55 -21.03
CA ILE A 6 -32.10 12.30 -20.39
C ILE A 6 -30.88 12.53 -19.49
N ALA A 7 -29.88 13.30 -19.93
CA ALA A 7 -28.71 13.64 -19.10
C ALA A 7 -29.10 14.47 -17.86
N PHE A 8 -30.03 15.41 -18.01
CA PHE A 8 -30.56 16.21 -16.92
C PHE A 8 -31.30 15.34 -15.88
N LEU A 9 -32.17 14.44 -16.34
CA LEU A 9 -32.87 13.50 -15.47
C LEU A 9 -31.91 12.53 -14.77
N LYS A 10 -30.90 12.02 -15.48
CA LYS A 10 -29.83 11.21 -14.87
C LYS A 10 -29.13 11.99 -13.75
N ARG A 11 -28.72 13.24 -14.00
CA ARG A 11 -28.04 14.07 -12.99
C ARG A 11 -28.93 14.43 -11.79
N ALA A 12 -30.24 14.56 -12.01
CA ALA A 12 -31.20 14.91 -10.95
C ALA A 12 -31.60 13.70 -10.07
N PHE A 13 -31.66 12.49 -10.65
CA PHE A 13 -32.20 11.30 -9.97
C PHE A 13 -31.19 10.17 -9.74
N PHE A 14 -30.11 10.13 -10.51
CA PHE A 14 -29.02 9.17 -10.40
C PHE A 14 -27.73 9.94 -10.10
N LYS A 15 -27.49 10.17 -8.80
CA LYS A 15 -26.24 10.76 -8.29
C LYS A 15 -25.12 9.70 -8.33
N ASP A 16 -24.92 9.08 -9.48
CA ASP A 16 -23.82 8.16 -9.74
C ASP A 16 -22.60 8.99 -10.17
N GLU A 17 -22.10 9.78 -9.24
CA GLU A 17 -20.67 10.01 -9.19
C GLU A 17 -20.21 9.17 -8.01
N VAL A 18 -19.92 7.89 -8.27
CA VAL A 18 -18.85 7.23 -7.53
C VAL A 18 -17.69 8.20 -7.69
N GLN A 19 -17.46 9.01 -6.66
CA GLN A 19 -16.34 9.93 -6.71
C GLN A 19 -15.12 9.04 -6.96
N ASN A 20 -14.26 9.43 -7.89
CA ASN A 20 -12.96 8.80 -8.05
C ASN A 20 -12.08 9.17 -6.85
N GLU A 21 -12.56 8.87 -5.65
CA GLU A 21 -11.89 9.12 -4.38
C GLU A 21 -10.74 8.13 -4.30
N VAL A 22 -9.53 8.67 -4.29
CA VAL A 22 -8.31 7.93 -4.01
C VAL A 22 -8.10 8.00 -2.50
N TYR A 23 -8.42 6.92 -1.81
CA TYR A 23 -8.10 6.79 -0.39
C TYR A 23 -6.65 6.36 -0.24
N TYR A 24 -5.77 7.34 -0.07
CA TYR A 24 -4.37 7.08 0.29
C TYR A 24 -4.29 6.79 1.78
N ILE A 25 -3.94 5.57 2.13
CA ILE A 25 -3.51 5.24 3.48
C ILE A 25 -1.99 5.35 3.49
N ASN A 26 -1.48 6.47 3.98
CA ASN A 26 -0.10 6.50 4.45
C ASN A 26 -0.09 5.76 5.80
N GLY A 27 0.79 4.78 5.96
CA GLY A 27 1.03 4.21 7.28
C GLY A 27 1.56 5.30 8.21
N SER A 28 1.10 5.30 9.47
CA SER A 28 1.72 6.10 10.54
C SER A 28 3.14 5.64 10.85
N ASP A 29 3.47 4.43 10.43
CA ASP A 29 4.70 3.74 10.78
C ASP A 29 5.72 4.00 9.67
N THR A 30 6.69 4.86 9.98
CA THR A 30 7.89 4.96 9.15
C THR A 30 8.58 3.61 9.19
N LEU A 31 8.56 2.90 8.07
CA LEU A 31 9.34 1.68 7.91
C LEU A 31 10.81 1.96 8.24
N PRO A 32 11.51 1.00 8.87
CA PRO A 32 12.92 1.19 9.13
C PRO A 32 13.68 1.37 7.81
N PRO A 33 14.81 2.08 7.80
CA PRO A 33 15.57 2.31 6.59
C PRO A 33 16.09 0.98 6.01
N PRO A 34 16.35 0.89 4.70
CA PRO A 34 16.94 -0.30 4.11
C PRO A 34 18.25 -0.68 4.81
N LEU A 35 18.48 -1.99 4.93
CA LEU A 35 19.71 -2.54 5.45
C LEU A 35 20.85 -2.35 4.44
N THR A 36 22.08 -2.30 4.93
CA THR A 36 23.26 -2.44 4.08
C THR A 36 23.40 -3.90 3.61
N LYS A 37 24.17 -4.11 2.54
CA LYS A 37 24.41 -5.47 2.00
C LYS A 37 25.08 -6.38 3.04
N GLU A 38 25.98 -5.82 3.83
CA GLU A 38 26.72 -6.52 4.87
C GLU A 38 25.76 -6.95 6.00
N GLU A 39 24.88 -6.06 6.46
CA GLU A 39 23.87 -6.39 7.47
C GLU A 39 22.88 -7.45 6.99
N GLU A 40 22.42 -7.36 5.73
CA GLU A 40 21.54 -8.39 5.17
C GLU A 40 22.24 -9.76 5.11
N ALA A 41 23.52 -9.80 4.71
CA ALA A 41 24.29 -11.04 4.64
C ALA A 41 24.41 -11.71 6.02
N GLU A 42 24.70 -10.94 7.07
CA GLU A 42 24.75 -11.44 8.45
C GLU A 42 23.39 -11.98 8.92
N LEU A 43 22.30 -11.25 8.62
CA LEU A 43 20.95 -11.67 8.95
C LEU A 43 20.51 -12.93 8.18
N PHE A 44 20.93 -13.08 6.93
CA PHE A 44 20.68 -14.31 6.18
C PHE A 44 21.37 -15.50 6.83
N VAL A 45 22.64 -15.37 7.25
CA VAL A 45 23.34 -16.46 7.96
C VAL A 45 22.59 -16.82 9.24
N ALA A 46 22.19 -15.83 10.03
CA ALA A 46 21.43 -16.05 11.26
C ALA A 46 20.05 -16.69 11.00
N TYR A 47 19.36 -16.28 9.94
CA TYR A 47 18.08 -16.86 9.54
C TYR A 47 18.24 -18.33 9.12
N HIS A 48 19.26 -18.66 8.33
CA HIS A 48 19.56 -20.05 7.96
C HIS A 48 19.91 -20.91 9.17
N ALA A 49 20.48 -20.32 10.22
CA ALA A 49 20.70 -20.97 11.52
C ALA A 49 19.43 -21.08 12.39
N GLY A 50 18.27 -20.60 11.91
CA GLY A 50 16.96 -20.73 12.56
C GLY A 50 16.48 -19.49 13.32
N SER A 51 17.14 -18.33 13.20
CA SER A 51 16.72 -17.12 13.90
C SER A 51 15.45 -16.51 13.30
N ILE A 52 14.36 -16.54 14.08
CA ILE A 52 13.09 -15.88 13.74
C ILE A 52 13.24 -14.35 13.80
N GLU A 53 14.06 -13.84 14.71
CA GLU A 53 14.32 -12.40 14.81
C GLU A 53 15.01 -11.89 13.54
N ALA A 54 15.98 -12.63 13.01
CA ALA A 54 16.64 -12.28 11.75
C ALA A 54 15.66 -12.27 10.57
N ARG A 55 14.74 -13.25 10.51
CA ARG A 55 13.64 -13.27 9.53
C ARG A 55 12.76 -12.03 9.64
N ASN A 56 12.34 -11.68 10.85
CA ASN A 56 11.44 -10.54 11.07
C ASN A 56 12.11 -9.23 10.66
N LYS A 57 13.38 -9.05 11.04
CA LYS A 57 14.17 -7.87 10.66
C LYS A 57 14.34 -7.77 9.14
N LEU A 58 14.64 -8.89 8.46
CA LEU A 58 14.71 -8.91 6.99
C LEU A 58 13.39 -8.51 6.34
N ILE A 59 12.24 -8.92 6.91
CA ILE A 59 10.91 -8.55 6.40
C ILE A 59 10.63 -7.08 6.65
N GLU A 60 10.75 -6.61 7.89
CA GLU A 60 10.40 -5.22 8.28
C GLU A 60 11.16 -4.17 7.47
N HIS A 61 12.43 -4.43 7.15
CA HIS A 61 13.28 -3.54 6.37
C HIS A 61 13.09 -3.67 4.83
N ASN A 62 12.27 -4.62 4.37
CA ASN A 62 11.97 -4.87 2.95
C ASN A 62 10.46 -4.81 2.61
N LEU A 63 9.60 -4.44 3.57
CA LEU A 63 8.19 -4.10 3.33
C LEU A 63 8.06 -2.80 2.53
#